data_AF-A0A953M9E2-F1
#
_entry.id   AF-A0A953M9E2-F1
#
_cell.length_a   1.000
_cell.length_b   1.000
_cell.length_c   1.000
_cell.angle_alpha   90.00
_cell.angle_beta   90.00
_cell.angle_gamma   90.00
#
_symmetry.space_group_name_H-M   'P 1'
#
loop_
_entity.id
_entity.type
_entity.pdbx_description
1 polymer ?
#
loop_
_entity_poly.entity_id
_entity_poly.type
_entity_poly.pdbx_seq_one_letter_code
_entity_poly.pdbx_strand_id
1 'polypeptide(L)'
;MKILKQIFFLFCFSLLIVSQIEAQTDNIVTSKIQLAQTYERMGELERAKSIYFEVLSQQPWNSTVISAINEIYLSTKDYDSSVNFLNERLKNNPKDLNVYGMLGSTYFIKGTPDSAKIIWQKGIETKPENEVSYRLIANYAIQIRAFDEAIDILSEGKKISKNRANISLEIANLLLATMDYSEAVFEYAEVLQNNPQQFQNIKNRITPFLSNQGAIDEIIDGFKEYLSKNNDDTVKQFLAYLYSYKRDYDKAFEIIADLDEKTGSRGQLIYGFAEEAIKENDFVSANRAYKYLVDNFPESKLSANFKLGYAKTSEKILHDRYRFGENWKPFKTNDTTNSYKFTEVLRNYTELTNEKRNIQILVEAYYRKALLEKNVFNNFDSAYHSFAQVVELFPNSDLGSNTYVQLGHIEVLRNNLESARKYYATARSSKGASARTRSDAAFGLAKLDFWKGNFDASVSTLKSISTNTRDETTNDAIELSILITTFKNDSLSLLTLAGADKLMTQKQIYMAISEFEKIAGTSEFFLMRETALMNLAKLFVAIDEYKRADEILSQIFDIEKSIVFSDQALYLRGNIAYYGLKDNETALTHYNKLLESFPNSLYFAECREKINTILENKTQKES
;
A
#
# COMPACT_ATOMS: atom_id res chain seq x y z
N MET A 1 23.51 -44.78 -63.93
CA MET A 1 23.60 -43.62 -63.01
C MET A 1 22.70 -42.43 -63.39
N LYS A 2 22.52 -42.07 -64.67
CA LYS A 2 21.62 -40.97 -65.09
C LYS A 2 20.13 -41.20 -64.79
N ILE A 3 19.64 -42.43 -64.96
CA ILE A 3 18.22 -42.78 -64.77
C ILE A 3 17.79 -42.67 -63.30
N LEU A 4 18.62 -43.13 -62.35
CA LEU A 4 18.32 -42.98 -60.91
C LEU A 4 18.24 -41.52 -60.45
N LYS A 5 19.07 -40.62 -61.02
CA LYS A 5 18.99 -39.19 -60.70
C LYS A 5 17.70 -38.54 -61.22
N GLN A 6 17.19 -38.97 -62.38
CA GLN A 6 15.91 -38.48 -62.91
C GLN A 6 14.72 -38.98 -62.11
N ILE A 7 14.73 -40.23 -61.65
CA ILE A 7 13.65 -40.79 -60.80
C ILE A 7 13.63 -40.08 -59.43
N PHE A 8 14.79 -39.83 -58.82
CA PHE A 8 14.88 -39.08 -57.57
C PHE A 8 14.39 -37.63 -57.72
N PHE A 9 14.72 -36.97 -58.85
CA PHE A 9 14.26 -35.61 -59.12
C PHE A 9 12.74 -35.54 -59.35
N LEU A 10 12.16 -36.51 -60.06
CA LEU A 10 10.70 -36.63 -60.24
C LEU A 10 9.98 -36.91 -58.92
N PHE A 11 10.56 -37.73 -58.04
CA PHE A 11 10.02 -37.99 -56.71
C PHE A 11 10.05 -36.74 -55.82
N CYS A 12 11.18 -36.02 -55.76
CA CYS A 12 11.27 -34.75 -55.04
C CYS A 12 10.35 -33.66 -55.63
N PHE A 13 10.16 -33.63 -56.94
CA PHE A 13 9.24 -32.69 -57.61
C PHE A 13 7.78 -33.04 -57.31
N SER A 14 7.42 -34.32 -57.24
CA SER A 14 6.10 -34.76 -56.82
C SER A 14 5.80 -34.43 -55.35
N LEU A 15 6.80 -34.56 -54.47
CA LEU A 15 6.70 -34.14 -53.06
C LEU A 15 6.52 -32.62 -52.91
N LEU A 16 7.20 -31.82 -53.74
CA LEU A 16 7.04 -30.36 -53.77
C LEU A 16 5.65 -29.94 -54.27
N ILE A 17 5.12 -30.61 -55.30
CA ILE A 17 3.76 -30.33 -55.81
C ILE A 17 2.70 -30.73 -54.77
N VAL A 18 2.85 -31.87 -54.10
CA VAL A 18 1.94 -32.28 -53.03
C VAL A 18 1.96 -31.28 -51.88
N SER A 19 3.14 -30.80 -51.46
CA SER A 19 3.25 -29.78 -50.42
C SER A 19 2.64 -28.42 -50.81
N GLN A 20 2.68 -28.05 -52.09
CA GLN A 20 2.04 -26.82 -52.59
C GLN A 20 0.51 -26.93 -52.66
N ILE A 21 -0.01 -28.13 -52.99
CA ILE A 21 -1.46 -28.40 -53.02
C ILE A 21 -2.04 -28.46 -51.60
N GLU A 22 -1.33 -29.07 -50.65
CA GLU A 22 -1.68 -29.03 -49.22
C GLU A 22 -1.72 -27.59 -48.69
N ALA A 23 -0.70 -26.77 -49.02
CA ALA A 23 -0.68 -25.36 -48.60
C ALA A 23 -1.80 -24.50 -49.22
N GLN A 24 -2.22 -24.77 -50.47
CA GLN A 24 -3.35 -24.05 -51.09
C GLN A 24 -4.70 -24.49 -50.53
N THR A 25 -4.87 -25.78 -50.25
CA THR A 25 -6.12 -26.32 -49.66
C THR A 25 -6.32 -25.86 -48.22
N ASP A 26 -5.24 -25.78 -47.43
CA ASP A 26 -5.29 -25.20 -46.07
C ASP A 26 -5.69 -23.72 -46.06
N ASN A 27 -5.27 -22.95 -47.07
CA ASN A 27 -5.61 -21.53 -47.17
C ASN A 27 -7.10 -21.32 -47.51
N ILE A 28 -7.67 -22.20 -48.36
CA ILE A 28 -9.10 -22.20 -48.70
C ILE A 28 -9.95 -22.64 -47.50
N VAL A 29 -9.53 -23.69 -46.77
CA VAL A 29 -10.23 -24.14 -45.56
C VAL A 29 -10.22 -23.05 -44.49
N THR A 30 -9.09 -22.38 -44.27
CA THR A 30 -8.97 -21.27 -43.32
C THR A 30 -9.92 -20.12 -43.69
N SER A 31 -10.01 -19.78 -44.98
CA SER A 31 -10.93 -18.75 -45.48
C SER A 31 -12.41 -19.13 -45.26
N LYS A 32 -12.78 -20.41 -45.45
CA LYS A 32 -14.13 -20.91 -45.17
C LYS A 32 -14.49 -20.87 -43.69
N ILE A 33 -13.55 -21.23 -42.81
CA ILE A 33 -13.75 -21.13 -41.36
C ILE A 33 -14.00 -19.68 -40.95
N GLN A 34 -13.22 -18.72 -41.46
CA GLN A 34 -13.42 -17.29 -41.19
C GLN A 34 -14.76 -16.77 -41.71
N LEU A 35 -15.20 -17.26 -42.87
CA LEU A 35 -16.52 -16.92 -43.42
C LEU A 35 -17.64 -17.46 -42.53
N ALA A 36 -17.56 -18.72 -42.09
CA ALA A 36 -18.53 -19.32 -41.18
C ALA A 36 -18.60 -18.55 -39.83
N GLN A 37 -17.46 -18.20 -39.25
CA GLN A 37 -17.38 -17.36 -38.04
C GLN A 37 -18.00 -15.97 -38.25
N THR A 38 -17.93 -15.43 -39.47
CA THR A 38 -18.59 -14.16 -39.81
C THR A 38 -20.11 -14.32 -39.81
N TYR A 39 -20.63 -15.40 -40.38
CA TYR A 39 -22.05 -15.72 -40.32
C TYR A 39 -22.53 -15.99 -38.89
N GLU A 40 -21.73 -16.65 -38.04
CA GLU A 40 -22.05 -16.80 -36.61
C GLU A 40 -22.20 -15.45 -35.92
N ARG A 41 -21.25 -14.53 -36.11
CA ARG A 41 -21.32 -13.17 -35.54
C ARG A 41 -22.52 -12.37 -36.06
N MET A 42 -23.02 -12.68 -37.26
CA MET A 42 -24.23 -12.10 -37.84
C MET A 42 -25.53 -12.76 -37.34
N GLY A 43 -25.43 -13.83 -36.53
CA GLY A 43 -26.58 -14.61 -36.08
C GLY A 43 -27.15 -15.56 -37.14
N GLU A 44 -26.51 -15.69 -38.29
CA GLU A 44 -26.92 -16.59 -39.37
C GLU A 44 -26.39 -18.02 -39.15
N LEU A 45 -26.80 -18.62 -38.03
CA LEU A 45 -26.24 -19.88 -37.52
C LEU A 45 -26.38 -21.06 -38.49
N GLU A 46 -27.48 -21.16 -39.25
CA GLU A 46 -27.66 -22.24 -40.23
C GLU A 46 -26.72 -22.12 -41.44
N ARG A 47 -26.42 -20.89 -41.89
CA ARG A 47 -25.44 -20.67 -42.96
C ARG A 47 -24.04 -21.00 -42.48
N ALA A 48 -23.69 -20.56 -41.27
CA ALA A 48 -22.42 -20.91 -40.64
C ALA A 48 -22.25 -22.44 -40.52
N LYS A 49 -23.27 -23.12 -39.97
CA LYS A 49 -23.31 -24.58 -39.81
C LYS A 49 -23.12 -25.30 -41.16
N SER A 50 -23.79 -24.84 -42.22
CA SER A 50 -23.62 -25.42 -43.57
C SER A 50 -22.18 -25.31 -44.07
N ILE A 51 -21.52 -24.16 -43.89
CA ILE A 51 -20.13 -23.95 -44.30
C ILE A 51 -19.19 -24.83 -43.45
N TYR A 52 -19.44 -24.95 -42.14
CA TYR A 52 -18.68 -25.85 -41.28
C TYR A 52 -18.80 -27.31 -41.70
N PHE A 53 -19.98 -27.79 -42.09
CA PHE A 53 -20.12 -29.15 -42.62
C PHE A 53 -19.37 -29.37 -43.93
N GLU A 54 -19.31 -28.36 -44.80
CA GLU A 54 -18.49 -28.40 -46.01
C GLU A 54 -17.00 -28.53 -45.65
N VAL A 55 -16.53 -27.79 -44.65
CA VAL A 55 -15.16 -27.94 -44.14
C VAL A 55 -14.92 -29.34 -43.58
N LEU A 56 -15.86 -29.91 -42.82
CA LEU A 56 -15.72 -31.28 -42.29
C LEU A 56 -15.73 -32.37 -43.36
N SER A 57 -16.30 -32.14 -44.54
CA SER A 57 -16.16 -33.09 -45.66
C SER A 57 -14.73 -33.16 -46.21
N GLN A 58 -13.94 -32.10 -46.03
CA GLN A 58 -12.56 -32.01 -46.48
C GLN A 58 -11.58 -32.38 -45.35
N GLN A 59 -11.88 -31.95 -44.12
CA GLN A 59 -11.11 -32.22 -42.92
C GLN A 59 -12.00 -32.83 -41.83
N PRO A 60 -12.26 -34.17 -41.87
CA PRO A 60 -13.22 -34.83 -40.99
C PRO A 60 -12.94 -34.76 -39.48
N TRP A 61 -11.70 -34.41 -39.13
CA TRP A 61 -11.18 -34.41 -37.75
C TRP A 61 -10.79 -33.00 -37.27
N ASN A 62 -11.21 -31.95 -37.99
CA ASN A 62 -10.91 -30.58 -37.59
C ASN A 62 -11.65 -30.22 -36.30
N SER A 63 -10.96 -30.31 -35.15
CA SER A 63 -11.53 -30.11 -33.83
C SER A 63 -12.14 -28.71 -33.65
N THR A 64 -11.54 -27.68 -34.26
CA THR A 64 -12.07 -26.31 -34.23
C THR A 64 -13.48 -26.25 -34.83
N VAL A 65 -13.67 -26.91 -35.97
CA VAL A 65 -14.96 -26.92 -36.67
C VAL A 65 -15.98 -27.82 -35.96
N ILE A 66 -15.55 -28.95 -35.41
CA ILE A 66 -16.42 -29.81 -34.60
C ILE A 66 -16.94 -29.03 -33.38
N SER A 67 -16.07 -28.28 -32.71
CA SER A 67 -16.43 -27.42 -31.58
C SER A 67 -17.41 -26.33 -31.99
N ALA A 68 -17.17 -25.64 -33.12
CA ALA A 68 -18.08 -24.59 -33.60
C ALA A 68 -19.48 -25.12 -33.90
N ILE A 69 -19.60 -26.27 -34.57
CA ILE A 69 -20.90 -26.90 -34.82
C ILE A 69 -21.60 -27.28 -33.51
N ASN A 70 -20.85 -27.83 -32.54
CA ASN A 70 -21.40 -28.17 -31.23
C ASN A 70 -21.91 -26.90 -30.50
N GLU A 71 -21.12 -25.83 -30.49
CA GLU A 71 -21.49 -24.56 -29.87
C GLU A 71 -22.74 -23.96 -30.52
N ILE A 72 -22.87 -24.04 -31.85
CA ILE A 72 -24.11 -23.66 -32.55
C ILE A 72 -25.29 -24.46 -32.00
N TYR A 73 -25.20 -25.80 -31.94
CA TYR A 73 -26.28 -26.62 -31.40
C TYR A 73 -26.62 -26.29 -29.95
N LEU A 74 -25.63 -26.03 -29.10
CA LEU A 74 -25.84 -25.63 -27.70
C LEU A 74 -26.54 -24.27 -27.61
N SER A 75 -26.12 -23.29 -28.42
CA SER A 75 -26.71 -21.95 -28.46
C SER A 75 -28.16 -21.96 -28.96
N THR A 76 -28.50 -22.87 -29.88
CA THR A 76 -29.88 -23.07 -30.36
C THR A 76 -30.70 -24.02 -29.49
N LYS A 77 -30.12 -24.53 -28.39
CA LYS A 77 -30.72 -25.55 -27.51
C LYS A 77 -31.11 -26.86 -28.20
N ASP A 78 -30.51 -27.15 -29.35
CA ASP A 78 -30.74 -28.37 -30.13
C ASP A 78 -29.77 -29.47 -29.66
N TYR A 79 -29.97 -29.89 -28.41
CA TYR A 79 -29.06 -30.83 -27.73
C TYR A 79 -29.08 -32.22 -28.36
N ASP A 80 -30.22 -32.66 -28.89
CA ASP A 80 -30.34 -33.99 -29.51
C ASP A 80 -29.53 -34.09 -30.81
N SER A 81 -29.55 -33.05 -31.64
CA SER A 81 -28.72 -33.01 -32.84
C SER A 81 -27.23 -32.94 -32.51
N SER A 82 -26.83 -32.20 -31.47
CA SER A 82 -25.45 -32.21 -30.95
C SER A 82 -25.04 -33.62 -30.50
N VAL A 83 -25.84 -34.29 -29.68
CA VAL A 83 -25.56 -35.64 -29.20
C VAL A 83 -25.40 -36.62 -30.36
N ASN A 84 -26.30 -36.59 -31.34
CA ASN A 84 -26.20 -37.45 -32.52
C ASN A 84 -24.94 -37.16 -33.33
N PHE A 85 -24.66 -35.88 -33.58
CA PHE A 85 -23.46 -35.43 -34.30
C PHE A 85 -22.17 -35.91 -33.62
N LEU A 86 -22.04 -35.72 -32.31
CA LEU A 86 -20.84 -36.11 -31.55
C LEU A 86 -20.71 -37.63 -31.41
N ASN A 87 -21.82 -38.36 -31.25
CA ASN A 87 -21.80 -39.83 -31.25
C ASN A 87 -21.30 -40.40 -32.58
N GLU A 88 -21.72 -39.83 -33.72
CA GLU A 88 -21.19 -40.23 -35.04
C GLU A 88 -19.68 -39.97 -35.15
N ARG A 89 -19.17 -38.88 -34.55
CA ARG A 89 -17.73 -38.61 -34.49
C ARG A 89 -16.99 -39.65 -33.65
N LEU A 90 -17.54 -40.03 -32.49
CA LEU A 90 -16.95 -41.07 -31.64
C LEU A 90 -17.00 -42.46 -32.27
N LYS A 91 -18.02 -42.79 -33.07
CA LYS A 91 -18.04 -44.05 -33.83
C LYS A 91 -16.85 -44.16 -34.79
N ASN A 92 -16.49 -43.05 -35.43
CA ASN A 92 -15.41 -43.00 -36.41
C ASN A 92 -14.03 -42.77 -35.78
N ASN A 93 -13.96 -42.10 -34.63
CA ASN A 93 -12.73 -41.93 -33.84
C ASN A 93 -13.01 -42.12 -32.33
N PRO A 94 -12.99 -43.38 -31.83
CA PRO A 94 -13.37 -43.69 -30.45
C PRO A 94 -12.42 -43.19 -29.36
N LYS A 95 -11.29 -42.55 -29.73
CA LYS A 95 -10.25 -42.08 -28.81
C LYS A 95 -10.13 -40.55 -28.75
N ASP A 96 -11.07 -39.83 -29.36
CA ASP A 96 -11.06 -38.37 -29.37
C ASP A 96 -11.61 -37.79 -28.05
N LEU A 97 -10.70 -37.42 -27.16
CA LEU A 97 -11.02 -36.83 -25.86
C LEU A 97 -11.81 -35.52 -25.97
N ASN A 98 -11.59 -34.72 -27.01
CA ASN A 98 -12.35 -33.47 -27.17
C ASN A 98 -13.82 -33.77 -27.43
N VAL A 99 -14.10 -34.81 -28.24
CA VAL A 99 -15.47 -35.22 -28.55
C VAL A 99 -16.16 -35.79 -27.31
N TYR A 100 -15.46 -36.58 -26.48
CA TYR A 100 -16.00 -36.99 -25.17
C TYR A 100 -16.28 -35.79 -24.26
N GLY A 101 -15.37 -34.83 -24.18
CA GLY A 101 -15.53 -33.61 -23.38
C GLY A 101 -16.76 -32.78 -23.81
N MET A 102 -16.89 -32.53 -25.12
CA MET A 102 -18.04 -31.85 -25.71
C MET A 102 -19.34 -32.61 -25.48
N LEU A 103 -19.35 -33.93 -25.68
CA LEU A 103 -20.56 -34.74 -25.53
C LEU A 103 -21.05 -34.78 -24.08
N GLY A 104 -20.13 -34.93 -23.12
CA GLY A 104 -20.50 -34.85 -21.70
C GLY A 104 -21.03 -33.45 -21.33
N SER A 105 -20.41 -32.39 -21.84
CA SER A 105 -20.88 -31.01 -21.65
C SER A 105 -22.30 -30.82 -22.21
N THR A 106 -22.59 -31.37 -23.40
CA THR A 106 -23.94 -31.35 -24.00
C THR A 106 -24.95 -32.06 -23.11
N TYR A 107 -24.63 -33.25 -22.60
CA TYR A 107 -25.53 -33.96 -21.68
C TYR A 107 -25.79 -33.21 -20.37
N PHE A 108 -24.78 -32.53 -19.84
CA PHE A 108 -24.93 -31.73 -18.62
C PHE A 108 -25.84 -30.52 -18.87
N ILE A 109 -25.58 -29.74 -19.92
CA ILE A 109 -26.39 -28.57 -20.30
C ILE A 109 -27.83 -28.97 -20.63
N LYS A 110 -28.03 -30.17 -21.21
CA LYS A 110 -29.35 -30.75 -21.48
C LYS A 110 -30.16 -31.07 -20.21
N GLY A 111 -29.54 -31.08 -19.02
CA GLY A 111 -30.18 -31.43 -17.75
C GLY A 111 -30.08 -32.92 -17.40
N THR A 112 -29.10 -33.64 -17.95
CA THR A 112 -28.86 -35.08 -17.69
C THR A 112 -27.44 -35.32 -17.15
N PRO A 113 -27.13 -34.85 -15.92
CA PRO A 113 -25.77 -34.90 -15.36
C PRO A 113 -25.23 -36.33 -15.21
N ASP A 114 -26.08 -37.31 -14.87
CA ASP A 114 -25.65 -38.72 -14.80
C ASP A 114 -25.13 -39.24 -16.15
N SER A 115 -25.76 -38.82 -17.25
CA SER A 115 -25.30 -39.16 -18.60
C SER A 115 -23.98 -38.46 -18.93
N ALA A 116 -23.81 -37.21 -18.50
CA ALA A 116 -22.54 -36.49 -18.64
C ALA A 116 -21.39 -37.22 -17.94
N LYS A 117 -21.59 -37.62 -16.68
CA LYS A 117 -20.60 -38.37 -15.88
C LYS A 117 -20.19 -39.67 -16.58
N ILE A 118 -21.14 -40.44 -17.10
CA ILE A 118 -20.86 -41.67 -17.86
C ILE A 118 -20.00 -41.39 -19.10
N ILE A 119 -20.30 -40.32 -19.85
CA ILE A 119 -19.55 -39.98 -21.07
C ILE A 119 -18.15 -39.48 -20.75
N TRP A 120 -17.99 -38.62 -19.76
CA TRP A 120 -16.69 -38.15 -19.31
C TRP A 120 -15.83 -39.30 -18.77
N GLN A 121 -16.44 -40.25 -18.04
CA GLN A 121 -15.76 -41.47 -17.58
C GLN A 121 -15.23 -42.31 -18.76
N LYS A 122 -16.05 -42.54 -19.79
CA LYS A 122 -15.61 -43.23 -21.00
C LYS A 122 -14.45 -42.50 -21.68
N GLY A 123 -14.46 -41.17 -21.67
CA GLY A 123 -13.38 -40.34 -22.18
C GLY A 123 -12.04 -40.61 -21.46
N ILE A 124 -12.02 -40.52 -20.13
CA ILE A 124 -10.80 -40.75 -19.35
C ILE A 124 -10.32 -42.21 -19.43
N GLU A 125 -11.23 -43.18 -19.53
CA GLU A 125 -10.91 -44.61 -19.75
C GLU A 125 -10.22 -44.90 -21.09
N THR A 126 -10.29 -44.00 -22.08
CA THR A 126 -9.56 -44.19 -23.34
C THR A 126 -8.03 -44.14 -23.15
N LYS A 127 -7.56 -43.41 -22.12
CA LYS A 127 -6.15 -43.22 -21.77
C LYS A 127 -6.01 -43.06 -20.25
N PRO A 128 -6.25 -44.15 -19.47
CA PRO A 128 -6.45 -44.07 -18.02
C PRO A 128 -5.18 -43.72 -17.25
N GLU A 129 -4.00 -43.90 -17.84
CA GLU A 129 -2.69 -43.58 -17.24
C GLU A 129 -2.19 -42.16 -17.59
N ASN A 130 -2.92 -41.43 -18.44
CA ASN A 130 -2.50 -40.12 -18.91
C ASN A 130 -3.21 -39.00 -18.14
N GLU A 131 -2.50 -38.35 -17.22
CA GLU A 131 -3.02 -37.24 -16.41
C GLU A 131 -3.61 -36.09 -17.25
N VAL A 132 -3.08 -35.88 -18.46
CA VAL A 132 -3.57 -34.84 -19.38
C VAL A 132 -5.02 -35.11 -19.81
N SER A 133 -5.43 -36.38 -19.89
CA SER A 133 -6.80 -36.77 -20.23
C SER A 133 -7.79 -36.29 -19.18
N TYR A 134 -7.48 -36.46 -17.89
CA TYR A 134 -8.34 -36.04 -16.78
C TYR A 134 -8.47 -34.51 -16.76
N ARG A 135 -7.36 -33.78 -16.87
CA ARG A 135 -7.39 -32.31 -16.91
C ARG A 135 -8.18 -31.76 -18.10
N LEU A 136 -8.02 -32.37 -19.27
CA LEU A 136 -8.78 -31.97 -20.46
C LEU A 136 -10.29 -32.14 -20.25
N ILE A 137 -10.72 -33.31 -19.75
CA ILE A 137 -12.14 -33.59 -19.50
C ILE A 137 -12.69 -32.70 -18.38
N ALA A 138 -11.95 -32.50 -17.28
CA ALA A 138 -12.31 -31.58 -16.22
C ALA A 138 -12.46 -30.14 -16.73
N ASN A 139 -11.60 -29.68 -17.65
CA ASN A 139 -11.73 -28.34 -18.25
C ASN A 139 -13.06 -28.14 -18.99
N TYR A 140 -13.58 -29.17 -19.66
CA TYR A 140 -14.92 -29.11 -20.26
C TYR A 140 -16.01 -28.95 -19.19
N ALA A 141 -15.93 -29.70 -18.09
CA ALA A 141 -16.84 -29.55 -16.95
C ALA A 141 -16.73 -28.16 -16.28
N ILE A 142 -15.53 -27.62 -16.10
CA ILE A 142 -15.29 -26.27 -15.54
C ILE A 142 -15.91 -25.18 -16.42
N GLN A 143 -15.74 -25.26 -17.75
CA GLN A 143 -16.28 -24.27 -18.69
C GLN A 143 -17.79 -24.13 -18.60
N ILE A 144 -18.47 -25.24 -18.33
CA ILE A 144 -19.93 -25.29 -18.19
C ILE A 144 -20.40 -25.23 -16.73
N ARG A 145 -19.48 -24.89 -15.80
CA ARG A 145 -19.71 -24.72 -14.35
C ARG A 145 -20.20 -25.97 -13.62
N ALA A 146 -19.90 -27.15 -14.16
CA ALA A 146 -20.02 -28.44 -13.48
C ALA A 146 -18.80 -28.65 -12.56
N PHE A 147 -18.70 -27.84 -11.51
CA PHE A 147 -17.52 -27.78 -10.64
C PHE A 147 -17.33 -29.07 -9.83
N ASP A 148 -18.41 -29.63 -9.29
CA ASP A 148 -18.36 -30.87 -8.52
C ASP A 148 -17.84 -32.03 -9.38
N GLU A 149 -18.34 -32.16 -10.61
CA GLU A 149 -17.87 -33.18 -11.54
C GLU A 149 -16.42 -32.94 -11.96
N ALA A 150 -16.03 -31.69 -12.19
CA ALA A 150 -14.64 -31.35 -12.49
C ALA A 150 -13.69 -31.74 -11.33
N ILE A 151 -14.10 -31.50 -10.08
CA ILE A 151 -13.34 -31.87 -8.88
C ILE A 151 -13.23 -33.40 -8.76
N ASP A 152 -14.31 -34.15 -8.99
CA ASP A 152 -14.30 -35.62 -9.03
C ASP A 152 -13.28 -36.14 -10.07
N ILE A 153 -13.36 -35.63 -11.30
CA ILE A 153 -12.47 -36.04 -12.41
C ILE A 153 -11.01 -35.70 -12.09
N LEU A 154 -10.73 -34.50 -11.60
CA LEU A 154 -9.38 -34.10 -11.20
C LEU A 154 -8.86 -34.96 -10.04
N SER A 155 -9.72 -35.32 -9.08
CA SER A 155 -9.37 -36.18 -7.94
C SER A 155 -8.99 -37.59 -8.39
N GLU A 156 -9.64 -38.14 -9.41
CA GLU A 156 -9.20 -39.39 -10.05
C GLU A 156 -7.83 -39.21 -10.74
N GLY A 157 -7.66 -38.13 -11.50
CA GLY A 157 -6.39 -37.79 -12.14
C GLY A 157 -5.24 -37.60 -11.13
N LYS A 158 -5.53 -37.06 -9.94
CA LYS A 158 -4.57 -36.88 -8.85
C LYS A 158 -4.05 -38.22 -8.33
N LYS A 159 -4.83 -39.30 -8.34
CA LYS A 159 -4.41 -40.64 -7.85
C LYS A 159 -3.32 -41.25 -8.72
N ILE A 160 -3.28 -40.92 -10.02
CA ILE A 160 -2.31 -41.47 -10.98
C ILE A 160 -1.16 -40.50 -11.31
N SER A 161 -1.29 -39.23 -10.95
CA SER A 161 -0.33 -38.20 -11.35
C SER A 161 0.99 -38.33 -10.61
N LYS A 162 2.09 -38.13 -11.36
CA LYS A 162 3.44 -38.01 -10.78
C LYS A 162 3.67 -36.66 -10.09
N ASN A 163 2.86 -35.65 -10.43
CA ASN A 163 2.91 -34.32 -9.83
C ASN A 163 1.55 -33.96 -9.21
N ARG A 164 1.23 -34.67 -8.12
CA ARG A 164 -0.03 -34.53 -7.39
C ARG A 164 -0.29 -33.10 -6.93
N ALA A 165 0.75 -32.35 -6.57
CA ALA A 165 0.64 -30.97 -6.10
C ALA A 165 0.08 -30.02 -7.17
N ASN A 166 0.39 -30.20 -8.46
CA ASN A 166 -0.18 -29.35 -9.50
C ASN A 166 -1.69 -29.55 -9.64
N ILE A 167 -2.15 -30.80 -9.60
CA ILE A 167 -3.59 -31.12 -9.66
C ILE A 167 -4.29 -30.67 -8.37
N SER A 168 -3.64 -30.84 -7.22
CA SER A 168 -4.16 -30.37 -5.92
C SER A 168 -4.38 -28.86 -5.93
N LEU A 169 -3.47 -28.09 -6.55
CA LEU A 169 -3.67 -26.65 -6.70
C LEU A 169 -4.89 -26.32 -7.56
N GLU A 170 -5.13 -27.06 -8.66
CA GLU A 170 -6.32 -26.88 -9.50
C GLU A 170 -7.61 -27.18 -8.72
N ILE A 171 -7.64 -28.30 -7.98
CA ILE A 171 -8.78 -28.69 -7.13
C ILE A 171 -9.03 -27.63 -6.05
N ALA A 172 -8.00 -27.22 -5.31
CA ALA A 172 -8.11 -26.21 -4.25
C ALA A 172 -8.71 -24.89 -4.77
N ASN A 173 -8.33 -24.46 -5.97
CA ASN A 173 -8.85 -23.24 -6.57
C ASN A 173 -10.33 -23.33 -6.96
N LEU A 174 -10.77 -24.51 -7.41
CA LEU A 174 -12.19 -24.75 -7.72
C LEU A 174 -13.01 -24.75 -6.43
N LEU A 175 -12.56 -25.49 -5.41
CA LEU A 175 -13.19 -25.54 -4.09
C LEU A 175 -13.26 -24.15 -3.44
N LEU A 176 -12.19 -23.37 -3.54
CA LEU A 176 -12.18 -21.98 -3.04
C LEU A 176 -13.18 -21.10 -3.81
N ALA A 177 -13.37 -21.33 -5.11
CA ALA A 177 -14.34 -20.60 -5.92
C ALA A 177 -15.79 -21.01 -5.64
N THR A 178 -16.04 -22.24 -5.21
CA THR A 178 -17.34 -22.74 -4.76
C THR A 178 -17.61 -22.47 -3.27
N MET A 179 -16.65 -21.87 -2.56
CA MET A 179 -16.68 -21.56 -1.12
C MET A 179 -16.62 -22.80 -0.20
N ASP A 180 -16.15 -23.92 -0.71
CA ASP A 180 -15.89 -25.14 0.07
C ASP A 180 -14.51 -25.03 0.74
N TYR A 181 -14.42 -24.14 1.74
CA TYR A 181 -13.16 -23.77 2.37
C TYR A 181 -12.50 -24.95 3.09
N SER A 182 -13.28 -25.79 3.77
CA SER A 182 -12.78 -26.98 4.47
C SER A 182 -11.96 -27.88 3.56
N GLU A 183 -12.47 -28.26 2.40
CA GLU A 183 -11.79 -29.15 1.47
C GLU A 183 -10.65 -28.42 0.73
N ALA A 184 -10.86 -27.14 0.38
CA ALA A 184 -9.84 -26.34 -0.29
C ALA A 184 -8.54 -26.27 0.50
N VAL A 185 -8.61 -26.14 1.83
CA VAL A 185 -7.40 -26.03 2.65
C VAL A 185 -6.61 -27.33 2.75
N PHE A 186 -7.25 -28.51 2.71
CA PHE A 186 -6.50 -29.78 2.65
C PHE A 186 -5.68 -29.88 1.37
N GLU A 187 -6.27 -29.47 0.25
CA GLU A 187 -5.60 -29.45 -1.05
C GLU A 187 -4.47 -28.41 -1.09
N TYR A 188 -4.69 -27.20 -0.57
CA TYR A 188 -3.63 -26.20 -0.42
C TYR A 188 -2.51 -26.65 0.51
N ALA A 189 -2.83 -27.33 1.61
CA ALA A 189 -1.84 -27.85 2.56
C ALA A 189 -0.95 -28.93 1.91
N GLU A 190 -1.53 -29.82 1.09
CA GLU A 190 -0.76 -30.79 0.30
C GLU A 190 0.18 -30.06 -0.69
N VAL A 191 -0.27 -28.98 -1.33
CA VAL A 191 0.58 -28.17 -2.21
C VAL A 191 1.74 -27.54 -1.44
N LEU A 192 1.48 -26.95 -0.27
CA LEU A 192 2.50 -26.31 0.55
C LEU A 192 3.55 -27.30 1.07
N GLN A 193 3.12 -28.47 1.51
CA GLN A 193 4.01 -29.53 1.99
C GLN A 193 4.96 -30.02 0.90
N ASN A 194 4.46 -30.20 -0.34
CA ASN A 194 5.27 -30.72 -1.43
C ASN A 194 6.05 -29.62 -2.19
N ASN A 195 5.52 -28.41 -2.27
CA ASN A 195 6.08 -27.29 -3.01
C ASN A 195 6.02 -25.97 -2.19
N PRO A 196 6.91 -25.76 -1.21
CA PRO A 196 6.90 -24.57 -0.37
C PRO A 196 7.00 -23.23 -1.12
N GLN A 197 7.53 -23.21 -2.34
CA GLN A 197 7.58 -22.01 -3.19
C GLN A 197 6.20 -21.49 -3.60
N GLN A 198 5.15 -22.31 -3.48
CA GLN A 198 3.77 -21.91 -3.76
C GLN A 198 3.14 -21.07 -2.64
N PHE A 199 3.83 -20.88 -1.50
CA PHE A 199 3.33 -20.11 -0.35
C PHE A 199 2.73 -18.76 -0.77
N GLN A 200 3.48 -17.96 -1.54
CA GLN A 200 3.01 -16.64 -1.95
C GLN A 200 1.84 -16.70 -2.95
N ASN A 201 1.82 -17.72 -3.82
CA ASN A 201 0.72 -17.93 -4.76
C ASN A 201 -0.58 -18.22 -4.01
N ILE A 202 -0.53 -19.15 -3.04
CA ILE A 202 -1.67 -19.54 -2.22
C ILE A 202 -2.12 -18.39 -1.33
N LYS A 203 -1.18 -17.66 -0.71
CA LYS A 203 -1.46 -16.42 0.04
C LYS A 203 -2.29 -15.45 -0.80
N ASN A 204 -1.85 -15.15 -2.01
CA ASN A 204 -2.55 -14.21 -2.91
C ASN A 204 -3.96 -14.70 -3.31
N ARG A 205 -4.18 -16.01 -3.43
CA ARG A 205 -5.47 -16.59 -3.82
C ARG A 205 -6.48 -16.60 -2.68
N ILE A 206 -6.02 -16.89 -1.46
CA ILE A 206 -6.87 -16.99 -0.27
C ILE A 206 -7.20 -15.59 0.30
N THR A 207 -6.27 -14.62 0.20
CA THR A 207 -6.42 -13.27 0.80
C THR A 207 -7.77 -12.59 0.53
N PRO A 208 -8.36 -12.61 -0.69
CA PRO A 208 -9.66 -11.98 -0.95
C PRO A 208 -10.81 -12.53 -0.10
N PHE A 209 -10.71 -13.77 0.37
CA PHE A 209 -11.74 -14.45 1.16
C PHE A 209 -11.55 -14.25 2.67
N LEU A 210 -10.33 -13.93 3.11
CA LEU A 210 -9.99 -13.78 4.53
C LEU A 210 -10.66 -12.58 5.21
N SER A 211 -11.15 -11.60 4.45
CA SER A 211 -11.87 -10.45 5.01
C SER A 211 -13.24 -10.83 5.60
N ASN A 212 -13.81 -11.97 5.21
CA ASN A 212 -15.04 -12.50 5.80
C ASN A 212 -14.70 -13.31 7.06
N GLN A 213 -15.22 -12.89 8.22
CA GLN A 213 -14.95 -13.52 9.52
C GLN A 213 -15.35 -15.01 9.57
N GLY A 214 -16.42 -15.42 8.89
CA GLY A 214 -16.80 -16.84 8.84
C GLY A 214 -15.78 -17.67 8.04
N ALA A 215 -15.38 -17.16 6.87
CA ALA A 215 -14.46 -17.87 5.98
C ALA A 215 -13.06 -18.02 6.57
N ILE A 216 -12.50 -16.98 7.20
CA ILE A 216 -11.17 -17.07 7.82
C ILE A 216 -11.14 -18.08 8.96
N ASP A 217 -12.22 -18.19 9.74
CA ASP A 217 -12.31 -19.14 10.85
C ASP A 217 -12.34 -20.58 10.34
N GLU A 218 -13.16 -20.84 9.32
CA GLU A 218 -13.23 -22.14 8.66
C GLU A 218 -11.88 -22.53 8.02
N ILE A 219 -11.22 -21.60 7.34
CA ILE A 219 -9.89 -21.81 6.74
C ILE A 219 -8.85 -22.14 7.81
N ILE A 220 -8.81 -21.38 8.91
CA ILE A 220 -7.90 -21.61 10.04
C ILE A 220 -8.15 -22.99 10.66
N ASP A 221 -9.41 -23.34 10.89
CA ASP A 221 -9.78 -24.60 11.50
C ASP A 221 -9.44 -25.80 10.61
N GLY A 222 -9.64 -25.70 9.30
CA GLY A 222 -9.24 -26.78 8.39
C GLY A 222 -7.71 -26.93 8.28
N PHE A 223 -6.93 -25.84 8.28
CA PHE A 223 -5.46 -25.93 8.39
C PHE A 223 -5.00 -26.55 9.73
N LYS A 224 -5.69 -26.25 10.84
CA LYS A 224 -5.43 -26.91 12.13
C LYS A 224 -5.77 -28.39 12.08
N GLU A 225 -6.88 -28.77 11.46
CA GLU A 225 -7.25 -30.18 11.29
C GLU A 225 -6.21 -30.92 10.46
N TYR A 226 -5.75 -30.34 9.35
CA TYR A 226 -4.66 -30.89 8.55
C TYR A 226 -3.41 -31.13 9.41
N LEU A 227 -3.03 -30.13 10.22
CA LEU A 227 -1.85 -30.20 11.08
C LEU A 227 -2.00 -31.15 12.28
N SER A 228 -3.22 -31.51 12.67
CA SER A 228 -3.45 -32.53 13.70
C SER A 228 -3.08 -33.94 13.22
N LYS A 229 -3.14 -34.17 11.90
CA LYS A 229 -2.82 -35.45 11.24
C LYS A 229 -1.43 -35.44 10.60
N ASN A 230 -0.92 -34.26 10.23
CA ASN A 230 0.34 -34.07 9.52
C ASN A 230 1.20 -33.05 10.24
N ASN A 231 2.48 -33.33 10.42
CA ASN A 231 3.42 -32.36 11.00
C ASN A 231 4.26 -31.72 9.88
N ASP A 232 3.81 -30.58 9.36
CA ASP A 232 4.53 -29.84 8.31
C ASP A 232 4.80 -28.38 8.73
N ASP A 233 6.06 -27.96 8.61
CA ASP A 233 6.49 -26.64 9.06
C ASP A 233 6.08 -25.51 8.11
N THR A 234 5.99 -25.77 6.81
CA THR A 234 5.52 -24.77 5.83
C THR A 234 4.03 -24.47 6.06
N VAL A 235 3.23 -25.51 6.31
CA VAL A 235 1.80 -25.36 6.62
C VAL A 235 1.60 -24.64 7.97
N LYS A 236 2.42 -24.92 8.99
CA LYS A 236 2.40 -24.14 10.25
C LYS A 236 2.74 -22.66 10.03
N GLN A 237 3.75 -22.36 9.21
CA GLN A 237 4.07 -20.97 8.85
C GLN A 237 2.88 -20.29 8.15
N PHE A 238 2.17 -21.03 7.29
CA PHE A 238 0.97 -20.52 6.63
C PHE A 238 -0.15 -20.26 7.63
N LEU A 239 -0.35 -21.15 8.61
CA LEU A 239 -1.30 -20.95 9.71
C LEU A 239 -0.95 -19.72 10.57
N ALA A 240 0.33 -19.48 10.86
CA ALA A 240 0.76 -18.28 11.57
C ALA A 240 0.43 -16.99 10.77
N TYR A 241 0.61 -17.04 9.44
CA TYR A 241 0.18 -15.94 8.56
C TYR A 241 -1.34 -15.69 8.66
N LEU A 242 -2.16 -16.73 8.65
CA LEU A 242 -3.62 -16.60 8.78
C LEU A 242 -4.02 -15.99 10.13
N TYR A 243 -3.39 -16.41 11.23
CA TYR A 243 -3.61 -15.78 12.53
C TYR A 243 -3.19 -14.30 12.55
N SER A 244 -2.09 -13.97 11.88
CA SER A 244 -1.64 -12.58 11.73
C SER A 244 -2.65 -11.74 10.96
N TYR A 245 -3.25 -12.31 9.90
CA TYR A 245 -4.33 -11.66 9.16
C TYR A 245 -5.58 -11.47 10.02
N LYS A 246 -5.96 -12.47 10.82
CA LYS A 246 -7.05 -12.40 11.81
C LYS A 246 -6.76 -11.41 12.95
N ARG A 247 -5.54 -10.88 13.05
CA ARG A 247 -5.02 -10.07 14.16
C ARG A 247 -4.92 -10.82 15.50
N ASP A 248 -4.88 -12.15 15.44
CA ASP A 248 -4.60 -13.03 16.58
C ASP A 248 -3.09 -13.30 16.66
N TYR A 249 -2.35 -12.24 16.95
CA TYR A 249 -0.90 -12.24 16.85
C TYR A 249 -0.22 -13.06 17.93
N ASP A 250 -0.90 -13.32 19.03
CA ASP A 250 -0.40 -14.16 20.11
C ASP A 250 -0.21 -15.59 19.61
N LYS A 251 -1.22 -16.14 18.94
CA LYS A 251 -1.12 -17.48 18.32
C LYS A 251 -0.15 -17.50 17.15
N ALA A 252 -0.12 -16.45 16.33
CA ALA A 252 0.85 -16.35 15.24
C ALA A 252 2.30 -16.41 15.76
N PHE A 253 2.59 -15.63 16.80
CA PHE A 253 3.90 -15.59 17.43
C PHE A 253 4.27 -16.92 18.11
N GLU A 254 3.34 -17.55 18.82
CA GLU A 254 3.56 -18.87 19.44
C GLU A 254 3.98 -19.92 18.41
N ILE A 255 3.30 -19.97 17.26
CA ILE A 255 3.65 -20.90 16.18
C ILE A 255 5.03 -20.60 15.61
N ILE A 256 5.35 -19.33 15.33
CA ILE A 256 6.65 -18.95 14.78
C ILE A 256 7.79 -19.20 15.79
N ALA A 257 7.55 -18.96 17.08
CA ALA A 257 8.54 -19.22 18.13
C ALA A 257 8.83 -20.72 18.27
N ASP A 258 7.79 -21.57 18.28
CA ASP A 258 7.93 -23.03 18.28
C ASP A 258 8.70 -23.53 17.05
N LEU A 259 8.39 -22.99 15.86
CA LEU A 259 9.10 -23.31 14.63
C LEU A 259 10.58 -22.88 14.66
N ASP A 260 10.88 -21.70 15.19
CA ASP A 260 12.25 -21.19 15.29
C ASP A 260 13.11 -22.07 16.20
N GLU A 261 12.55 -22.50 17.33
CA GLU A 261 13.20 -23.42 18.26
C GLU A 261 13.44 -24.79 17.61
N LYS A 262 12.41 -25.41 17.03
CA LYS A 262 12.50 -26.75 16.41
C LYS A 262 13.49 -26.83 15.26
N THR A 263 13.52 -25.80 14.43
CA THR A 263 14.42 -25.73 13.27
C THR A 263 15.82 -25.28 13.65
N GLY A 264 16.05 -24.86 14.90
CA GLY A 264 17.32 -24.30 15.33
C GLY A 264 17.67 -23.01 14.58
N SER A 265 16.66 -22.23 14.18
CA SER A 265 16.81 -21.01 13.39
C SER A 265 17.41 -19.83 14.17
N ARG A 266 17.52 -19.95 15.51
CA ARG A 266 18.21 -18.99 16.40
C ARG A 266 17.70 -17.56 16.25
N GLY A 267 16.39 -17.40 16.18
CA GLY A 267 15.66 -16.14 16.08
C GLY A 267 15.46 -15.62 14.66
N GLN A 268 15.93 -16.32 13.62
CA GLN A 268 15.76 -15.84 12.23
C GLN A 268 14.30 -15.82 11.76
N LEU A 269 13.50 -16.83 12.13
CA LEU A 269 12.10 -16.90 11.72
C LEU A 269 11.27 -15.84 12.44
N ILE A 270 11.54 -15.66 13.74
CA ILE A 270 10.90 -14.61 14.55
C ILE A 270 11.28 -13.22 14.04
N TYR A 271 12.53 -13.02 13.60
CA TYR A 271 12.96 -11.76 12.98
C TYR A 271 12.22 -11.49 11.67
N GLY A 272 12.08 -12.51 10.80
CA GLY A 272 11.29 -12.40 9.57
C GLY A 272 9.83 -12.04 9.84
N PHE A 273 9.21 -12.67 10.85
CA PHE A 273 7.87 -12.32 11.31
C PHE A 273 7.76 -10.86 11.78
N ALA A 274 8.73 -10.38 12.57
CA ALA A 274 8.72 -9.00 13.06
C ALA A 274 8.84 -7.97 11.92
N GLU A 275 9.70 -8.24 10.93
CA GLU A 275 9.86 -7.37 9.73
C GLU A 275 8.60 -7.35 8.87
N GLU A 276 7.92 -8.49 8.70
CA GLU A 276 6.65 -8.55 7.96
C GLU A 276 5.53 -7.80 8.71
N ALA A 277 5.43 -7.97 10.04
CA ALA A 277 4.48 -7.24 10.86
C ALA A 277 4.66 -5.71 10.74
N ILE A 278 5.91 -5.22 10.64
CA ILE A 278 6.17 -3.79 10.37
C ILE A 278 5.62 -3.35 9.01
N LYS A 279 5.76 -4.16 7.95
CA LYS A 279 5.24 -3.81 6.61
C LYS A 279 3.72 -3.70 6.60
N GLU A 280 3.06 -4.53 7.40
CA GLU A 280 1.60 -4.51 7.59
C GLU A 280 1.14 -3.45 8.61
N ASN A 281 2.04 -2.57 9.08
CA ASN A 281 1.82 -1.54 10.10
C ASN A 281 1.38 -2.05 11.47
N ASP A 282 1.62 -3.33 11.77
CA ASP A 282 1.38 -3.91 13.09
C ASP A 282 2.64 -3.81 13.98
N PHE A 283 2.79 -2.64 14.58
CA PHE A 283 3.93 -2.35 15.45
C PHE A 283 3.88 -3.09 16.78
N VAL A 284 2.70 -3.52 17.26
CA VAL A 284 2.55 -4.19 18.56
C VAL A 284 3.15 -5.59 18.50
N SER A 285 2.81 -6.36 17.48
CA SER A 285 3.33 -7.73 17.32
C SER A 285 4.80 -7.73 16.94
N ALA A 286 5.21 -6.81 16.07
CA ALA A 286 6.61 -6.58 15.78
C ALA A 286 7.39 -6.27 17.07
N ASN A 287 6.86 -5.40 17.93
CA ASN A 287 7.49 -5.07 19.20
C ASN A 287 7.66 -6.28 20.12
N ARG A 288 6.61 -7.11 20.25
CA ARG A 288 6.65 -8.35 21.04
C ARG A 288 7.71 -9.32 20.50
N ALA A 289 7.75 -9.53 19.19
CA ALA A 289 8.72 -10.39 18.55
C ALA A 289 10.16 -9.87 18.73
N TYR A 290 10.39 -8.57 18.54
CA TYR A 290 11.68 -7.95 18.80
C TYR A 290 12.13 -8.04 20.25
N LYS A 291 11.20 -7.85 21.19
CA LYS A 291 11.49 -8.01 22.62
C LYS A 291 11.98 -9.42 22.91
N TYR A 292 11.25 -10.43 22.43
CA TYR A 292 11.66 -11.82 22.57
C TYR A 292 13.05 -12.09 21.98
N LEU A 293 13.34 -11.51 20.81
CA LEU A 293 14.65 -11.67 20.16
C LEU A 293 15.79 -11.06 20.97
N VAL A 294 15.58 -9.88 21.54
CA VAL A 294 16.57 -9.20 22.40
C VAL A 294 16.84 -10.01 23.67
N ASP A 295 15.78 -10.54 24.29
CA ASP A 295 15.87 -11.24 25.57
C ASP A 295 16.49 -12.64 25.42
N ASN A 296 16.18 -13.37 24.33
CA ASN A 296 16.57 -14.77 24.16
C ASN A 296 17.79 -14.99 23.24
N PHE A 297 18.12 -14.03 22.37
CA PHE A 297 19.25 -14.15 21.45
C PHE A 297 20.24 -12.96 21.52
N PRO A 298 20.73 -12.58 22.72
CA PRO A 298 21.60 -11.41 22.89
C PRO A 298 22.94 -11.54 22.17
N GLU A 299 23.45 -12.76 22.00
CA GLU A 299 24.73 -13.07 21.32
C GLU A 299 24.60 -13.22 19.79
N SER A 300 23.39 -13.04 19.24
CA SER A 300 23.18 -13.11 17.79
C SER A 300 23.99 -12.03 17.07
N LYS A 301 24.49 -12.35 15.86
CA LYS A 301 25.09 -11.34 14.96
C LYS A 301 24.10 -10.21 14.62
N LEU A 302 22.80 -10.48 14.71
CA LEU A 302 21.71 -9.54 14.48
C LEU A 302 21.22 -8.85 15.77
N SER A 303 21.87 -9.05 16.92
CA SER A 303 21.46 -8.47 18.20
C SER A 303 21.25 -6.95 18.14
N ALA A 304 22.13 -6.22 17.44
CA ALA A 304 21.97 -4.79 17.22
C ALA A 304 20.72 -4.45 16.38
N ASN A 305 20.38 -5.27 15.37
CA ASN A 305 19.15 -5.12 14.58
C ASN A 305 17.92 -5.36 15.46
N PHE A 306 17.97 -6.37 16.33
CA PHE A 306 16.86 -6.70 17.22
C PHE A 306 16.59 -5.56 18.21
N LYS A 307 17.63 -5.03 18.84
CA LYS A 307 17.55 -3.86 19.73
C LYS A 307 17.03 -2.62 19.01
N LEU A 308 17.50 -2.35 17.79
CA LEU A 308 17.02 -1.23 16.98
C LEU A 308 15.53 -1.41 16.63
N GLY A 309 15.13 -2.60 16.19
CA GLY A 309 13.73 -2.95 15.90
C GLY A 309 12.83 -2.80 17.12
N TYR A 310 13.26 -3.28 18.29
CA TYR A 310 12.54 -3.10 19.55
C TYR A 310 12.39 -1.62 19.91
N ALA A 311 13.45 -0.83 19.81
CA ALA A 311 13.40 0.60 20.11
C ALA A 311 12.46 1.35 19.16
N LYS A 312 12.55 1.11 17.85
CA LYS A 312 11.70 1.77 16.82
C LYS A 312 10.23 1.42 16.96
N THR A 313 9.91 0.15 17.21
CA THR A 313 8.52 -0.28 17.40
C THR A 313 7.95 0.27 18.70
N SER A 314 8.73 0.29 19.78
CA SER A 314 8.35 0.93 21.05
C SER A 314 8.11 2.43 20.89
N GLU A 315 9.03 3.13 20.21
CA GLU A 315 8.91 4.56 19.87
C GLU A 315 7.60 4.83 19.13
N LYS A 316 7.30 4.04 18.09
CA LYS A 316 6.10 4.18 17.26
C LYS A 316 4.81 3.96 18.06
N ILE A 317 4.72 2.88 18.85
CA ILE A 317 3.56 2.61 19.71
C ILE A 317 3.32 3.77 20.68
N LEU A 318 4.38 4.30 21.28
CA LEU A 318 4.25 5.40 22.22
C LEU A 318 3.83 6.70 21.51
N HIS A 319 4.32 6.99 20.31
CA HIS A 319 3.88 8.15 19.54
C HIS A 319 2.42 8.05 19.07
N ASP A 320 1.94 6.83 18.77
CA ASP A 320 0.53 6.61 18.43
C ASP A 320 -0.38 6.82 19.65
N ARG A 321 0.09 6.45 20.84
CA ARG A 321 -0.65 6.61 22.11
C ARG A 321 -0.55 8.00 22.72
N TYR A 322 0.63 8.61 22.64
CA TYR A 322 1.00 9.87 23.29
C TYR A 322 1.56 10.82 22.24
N ARG A 323 0.71 11.72 21.76
CA ARG A 323 1.13 12.77 20.82
C ARG A 323 1.73 13.95 21.58
N PHE A 324 2.90 14.41 21.16
CA PHE A 324 3.53 15.63 21.66
C PHE A 324 3.07 16.81 20.81
N GLY A 325 2.12 17.56 21.35
CA GLY A 325 1.36 18.58 20.64
C GLY A 325 0.18 18.00 19.86
N GLU A 326 -0.88 18.79 19.75
CA GLU A 326 -2.10 18.42 19.03
C GLU A 326 -1.97 18.87 17.57
N ASN A 327 -2.22 17.96 16.61
CA ASN A 327 -2.00 18.23 15.18
C ASN A 327 -2.81 19.41 14.63
N TRP A 328 -3.92 19.77 15.28
CA TRP A 328 -4.74 20.90 14.87
C TRP A 328 -4.18 22.26 15.32
N LYS A 329 -3.30 22.27 16.33
CA LYS A 329 -2.71 23.51 16.84
C LYS A 329 -1.67 24.04 15.84
N PRO A 330 -1.71 25.34 15.51
CA PRO A 330 -0.77 25.94 14.56
C PRO A 330 0.70 25.88 15.02
N PHE A 331 0.94 25.84 16.32
CA PHE A 331 2.28 25.77 16.91
C PHE A 331 2.38 24.72 18.00
N LYS A 332 3.49 23.98 18.01
CA LYS A 332 3.82 23.02 19.05
C LYS A 332 4.54 23.71 20.21
N THR A 333 4.05 23.53 21.43
CA THR A 333 4.66 24.05 22.65
C THR A 333 5.75 23.11 23.19
N ASN A 334 6.41 23.52 24.28
CA ASN A 334 7.40 22.71 25.00
C ASN A 334 6.74 21.68 25.95
N ASP A 335 5.59 21.12 25.59
CA ASP A 335 4.93 20.11 26.42
C ASP A 335 5.81 18.87 26.57
N THR A 336 6.15 18.55 27.81
CA THR A 336 6.97 17.39 28.21
C THR A 336 6.21 16.45 29.16
N THR A 337 4.90 16.65 29.33
CA THR A 337 4.08 15.93 30.34
C THR A 337 4.19 14.41 30.23
N ASN A 338 4.28 13.88 29.02
CA ASN A 338 4.42 12.44 28.76
C ASN A 338 5.85 11.99 28.42
N SER A 339 6.85 12.88 28.53
CA SER A 339 8.24 12.60 28.13
C SER A 339 8.84 11.41 28.89
N TYR A 340 8.53 11.26 30.19
CA TYR A 340 9.01 10.14 31.02
C TYR A 340 8.64 8.76 30.47
N LYS A 341 7.57 8.65 29.67
CA LYS A 341 7.15 7.39 29.05
C LYS A 341 8.10 6.94 27.95
N PHE A 342 8.89 7.86 27.40
CA PHE A 342 9.89 7.60 26.37
C PHE A 342 11.28 7.34 26.94
N THR A 343 11.46 7.37 28.27
CA THR A 343 12.78 7.18 28.90
C THR A 343 13.38 5.80 28.58
N GLU A 344 12.57 4.73 28.54
CA GLU A 344 13.06 3.40 28.15
C GLU A 344 13.54 3.39 26.69
N VAL A 345 12.77 4.00 25.78
CA VAL A 345 13.14 4.10 24.36
C VAL A 345 14.44 4.90 24.19
N LEU A 346 14.57 6.02 24.90
CA LEU A 346 15.79 6.83 24.89
C LEU A 346 17.00 6.04 25.41
N ARG A 347 16.82 5.24 26.47
CA ARG A 347 17.86 4.35 27.00
C ARG A 347 18.27 3.31 25.96
N ASN A 348 17.30 2.65 25.31
CA ASN A 348 17.58 1.63 24.29
C ASN A 348 18.38 2.21 23.11
N TYR A 349 18.06 3.41 22.63
CA TYR A 349 18.89 4.08 21.62
C TYR A 349 20.27 4.47 22.14
N THR A 350 20.38 4.90 23.39
CA THR A 350 21.67 5.23 24.00
C THR A 350 22.59 4.02 24.11
N GLU A 351 22.05 2.86 24.48
CA GLU A 351 22.80 1.59 24.51
C GLU A 351 23.33 1.21 23.13
N LEU A 352 22.49 1.33 22.09
CA LEU A 352 22.89 1.11 20.70
C LEU A 352 24.03 2.05 20.26
N THR A 353 24.06 3.30 20.76
CA THR A 353 25.15 4.23 20.42
C THR A 353 26.51 3.84 21.03
N ASN A 354 26.52 3.02 22.07
CA ASN A 354 27.74 2.51 22.69
C ASN A 354 28.29 1.27 21.95
N GLU A 355 27.45 0.58 21.17
CA GLU A 355 27.80 -0.62 20.40
C GLU A 355 28.40 -0.25 19.03
N LYS A 356 29.72 -0.05 18.98
CA LYS A 356 30.45 0.41 17.76
C LYS A 356 30.54 -0.60 16.58
N ARG A 357 29.74 -1.67 16.56
CA ARG A 357 29.90 -2.79 15.61
C ARG A 357 29.22 -2.56 14.25
N ASN A 358 28.16 -1.74 14.17
CA ASN A 358 27.43 -1.50 12.93
C ASN A 358 27.16 0.00 12.73
N ILE A 359 27.83 0.60 11.75
CA ILE A 359 27.78 2.05 11.52
C ILE A 359 26.41 2.54 11.06
N GLN A 360 25.65 1.73 10.32
CA GLN A 360 24.32 2.11 9.83
C GLN A 360 23.31 2.16 10.98
N ILE A 361 23.35 1.16 11.87
CA ILE A 361 22.51 1.11 13.07
C ILE A 361 22.89 2.24 14.04
N LEU A 362 24.19 2.47 14.20
CA LEU A 362 24.72 3.53 15.05
C LEU A 362 24.18 4.90 14.64
N VAL A 363 24.15 5.18 13.34
CA VAL A 363 23.72 6.47 12.80
C VAL A 363 22.21 6.66 12.93
N GLU A 364 21.43 5.61 12.63
CA GLU A 364 19.98 5.63 12.86
C GLU A 364 19.67 5.82 14.35
N ALA A 365 20.39 5.14 15.24
CA ALA A 365 20.23 5.28 16.68
C ALA A 365 20.54 6.71 17.16
N TYR A 366 21.65 7.31 16.72
CA TYR A 366 21.96 8.70 17.04
C TYR A 366 20.88 9.67 16.53
N TYR A 367 20.41 9.48 15.30
CA TYR A 367 19.39 10.35 14.70
C TYR A 367 18.05 10.25 15.45
N ARG A 368 17.57 9.03 15.72
CA ARG A 368 16.33 8.78 16.51
C ARG A 368 16.43 9.33 17.93
N LYS A 369 17.55 9.06 18.60
CA LYS A 369 17.87 9.60 19.93
C LYS A 369 17.79 11.12 19.93
N ALA A 370 18.45 11.77 18.98
CA ALA A 370 18.47 13.22 18.87
C ALA A 370 17.07 13.81 18.62
N LEU A 371 16.24 13.14 17.81
CA LEU A 371 14.86 13.54 17.60
C LEU A 371 14.01 13.44 18.87
N LEU A 372 14.17 12.38 19.67
CA LEU A 372 13.51 12.28 20.97
C LEU A 372 13.99 13.37 21.94
N GLU A 373 15.30 13.54 22.06
CA GLU A 373 15.90 14.60 22.90
C GLU A 373 15.35 15.98 22.52
N LYS A 374 15.24 16.28 21.22
CA LYS A 374 14.73 17.56 20.71
C LYS A 374 13.22 17.73 20.89
N ASN A 375 12.44 16.74 20.47
CA ASN A 375 10.98 16.90 20.27
C ASN A 375 10.16 16.42 21.48
N VAL A 376 10.68 15.45 22.23
CA VAL A 376 9.98 14.83 23.38
C VAL A 376 10.48 15.41 24.70
N PHE A 377 11.80 15.56 24.84
CA PHE A 377 12.41 16.02 26.09
C PHE A 377 12.77 17.51 26.08
N ASN A 378 12.69 18.20 24.93
CA ASN A 378 13.16 19.59 24.74
C ASN A 378 14.60 19.83 25.27
N ASN A 379 15.44 18.80 25.23
CA ASN A 379 16.84 18.88 25.61
C ASN A 379 17.70 19.14 24.37
N PHE A 380 17.80 20.42 23.99
CA PHE A 380 18.50 20.84 22.78
C PHE A 380 20.02 20.60 22.84
N ASP A 381 20.61 20.59 24.04
CA ASP A 381 22.04 20.33 24.22
C ASP A 381 22.41 18.89 23.93
N SER A 382 21.69 17.94 24.53
CA SER A 382 21.86 16.53 24.21
C SER A 382 21.52 16.24 22.74
N ALA A 383 20.42 16.79 22.23
CA ALA A 383 20.05 16.63 20.83
C ALA A 383 21.13 17.12 19.87
N TYR A 384 21.75 18.27 20.15
CA TYR A 384 22.85 18.80 19.36
C TYR A 384 24.04 17.84 19.33
N HIS A 385 24.45 17.31 20.49
CA HIS A 385 25.55 16.35 20.56
C HIS A 385 25.25 15.07 19.78
N SER A 386 24.03 14.52 19.92
CA SER A 386 23.60 13.33 19.20
C SER A 386 23.54 13.58 17.67
N PHE A 387 23.01 14.72 17.21
CA PHE A 387 23.01 15.08 15.79
C PHE A 387 24.42 15.36 15.24
N ALA A 388 25.32 15.94 16.04
CA ALA A 388 26.71 16.16 15.64
C ALA A 388 27.41 14.83 15.28
N GLN A 389 27.12 13.75 16.01
CA GLN A 389 27.65 12.42 15.70
C GLN A 389 27.13 11.87 14.36
N VAL A 390 25.87 12.15 14.00
CA VAL A 390 25.31 11.73 12.69
C VAL A 390 26.05 12.38 11.53
N VAL A 391 26.28 13.70 11.60
CA VAL A 391 26.97 14.43 10.51
C VAL A 391 28.47 14.15 10.47
N GLU A 392 29.07 13.73 11.58
CA GLU A 392 30.46 13.24 11.60
C GLU A 392 30.59 11.90 10.85
N LEU A 393 29.64 11.00 11.05
CA LEU A 393 29.67 9.66 10.45
C LEU A 393 29.17 9.64 8.99
N PHE A 394 28.14 10.42 8.64
CA PHE A 394 27.48 10.39 7.33
C PHE A 394 27.25 11.79 6.69
N PRO A 395 28.28 12.65 6.59
CA PRO A 395 28.12 14.06 6.21
C PRO A 395 27.48 14.30 4.84
N ASN A 396 27.74 13.42 3.87
CA ASN A 396 27.33 13.60 2.47
C ASN A 396 26.06 12.82 2.10
N SER A 397 25.41 12.15 3.05
CA SER A 397 24.14 11.45 2.81
C SER A 397 22.95 12.43 2.89
N ASP A 398 21.77 12.03 2.41
CA ASP A 398 20.56 12.83 2.62
C ASP A 398 20.24 12.95 4.12
N LEU A 399 20.41 11.87 4.89
CA LEU A 399 20.23 11.90 6.35
C LEU A 399 21.18 12.88 7.03
N GLY A 400 22.46 12.91 6.62
CA GLY A 400 23.44 13.87 7.12
C GLY A 400 23.08 15.31 6.74
N SER A 401 22.68 15.53 5.48
CA SER A 401 22.19 16.83 5.00
C SER A 401 20.96 17.31 5.78
N ASN A 402 19.99 16.44 6.01
CA ASN A 402 18.82 16.74 6.84
C ASN A 402 19.22 17.02 8.30
N THR A 403 20.21 16.30 8.82
CA THR A 403 20.72 16.53 10.17
C THR A 403 21.39 17.90 10.30
N TYR A 404 22.09 18.38 9.27
CA TYR A 404 22.55 19.77 9.25
C TYR A 404 21.39 20.77 9.33
N VAL A 405 20.25 20.51 8.68
CA VAL A 405 19.05 21.34 8.85
C VAL A 405 18.56 21.30 10.30
N GLN A 406 18.52 20.12 10.94
CA GLN A 406 18.14 20.00 12.36
C GLN A 406 19.08 20.75 13.31
N LEU A 407 20.39 20.68 13.07
CA LEU A 407 21.40 21.45 13.81
C LEU A 407 21.20 22.96 13.61
N GLY A 408 20.89 23.39 12.38
CA GLY A 408 20.52 24.77 12.08
C GLY A 408 19.32 25.24 12.91
N HIS A 409 18.27 24.43 13.01
CA HIS A 409 17.10 24.74 13.84
C HIS A 409 17.47 24.86 15.33
N ILE A 410 18.32 23.97 15.84
CA ILE A 410 18.78 24.04 17.24
C ILE A 410 19.60 25.31 17.49
N GLU A 411 20.50 25.69 16.58
CA GLU A 411 21.27 26.92 16.72
C GLU A 411 20.39 28.18 16.66
N VAL A 412 19.29 28.16 15.90
CA VAL A 412 18.27 29.22 15.96
C VAL A 412 17.65 29.31 17.36
N LEU A 413 17.24 28.18 17.94
CA LEU A 413 16.68 28.13 19.31
C LEU A 413 17.68 28.69 20.35
N ARG A 414 18.98 28.45 20.15
CA ARG A 414 20.07 28.99 20.97
C ARG A 414 20.47 30.44 20.66
N ASN A 415 19.82 31.08 19.69
CA ASN A 415 20.14 32.43 19.21
C ASN A 415 21.53 32.58 18.55
N ASN A 416 22.11 31.49 18.04
CA ASN A 416 23.39 31.45 17.33
C ASN A 416 23.19 31.50 15.81
N LEU A 417 22.74 32.64 15.29
CA LEU A 417 22.27 32.76 13.90
C LEU A 417 23.36 32.53 12.82
N GLU A 418 24.62 32.83 13.13
CA GLU A 418 25.74 32.55 12.20
C GLU A 418 26.02 31.06 12.07
N SER A 419 26.02 30.34 13.19
CA SER A 419 26.15 28.87 13.20
C SER A 419 24.99 28.23 12.45
N ALA A 420 23.76 28.69 12.68
CA ALA A 420 22.58 28.23 11.95
C ALA A 420 22.74 28.44 10.43
N ARG A 421 23.21 29.62 10.00
CA ARG A 421 23.46 29.92 8.59
C ARG A 421 24.45 28.96 7.97
N LYS A 422 25.56 28.69 8.67
CA LYS A 422 26.59 27.74 8.20
C LYS A 422 25.97 26.37 7.95
N TYR A 423 25.19 25.85 8.91
CA TYR A 423 24.56 24.55 8.79
C TYR A 423 23.55 24.47 7.65
N TYR A 424 22.66 25.44 7.50
CA TYR A 424 21.74 25.45 6.36
C TYR A 424 22.45 25.58 5.02
N ALA A 425 23.50 26.41 4.93
CA ALA A 425 24.30 26.53 3.72
C ALA A 425 24.97 25.18 3.37
N THR A 426 25.55 24.49 4.34
CA THR A 426 26.13 23.15 4.16
C THR A 426 25.08 22.14 3.69
N ALA A 427 23.90 22.10 4.33
CA ALA A 427 22.81 21.22 3.93
C ALA A 427 22.36 21.49 2.48
N ARG A 428 22.21 22.76 2.10
CA ARG A 428 21.76 23.17 0.76
C ARG A 428 22.77 22.83 -0.34
N SER A 429 24.07 22.95 -0.06
CA SER A 429 25.14 22.67 -1.02
C SER A 429 25.58 21.21 -1.08
N SER A 430 25.10 20.36 -0.16
CA SER A 430 25.49 18.95 -0.09
C SER A 430 25.03 18.17 -1.31
N LYS A 431 25.93 17.38 -1.91
CA LYS A 431 25.66 16.62 -3.14
C LYS A 431 24.61 15.53 -2.93
N GLY A 432 24.54 14.94 -1.72
CA GLY A 432 23.58 13.88 -1.41
C GLY A 432 22.26 14.37 -0.84
N ALA A 433 22.04 15.69 -0.76
CA ALA A 433 20.78 16.25 -0.25
C ALA A 433 19.63 16.06 -1.26
N SER A 434 18.51 15.55 -0.77
CA SER A 434 17.26 15.48 -1.52
C SER A 434 16.74 16.87 -1.89
N ALA A 435 15.76 16.94 -2.80
CA ALA A 435 15.11 18.20 -3.15
C ALA A 435 14.48 18.84 -1.90
N ARG A 436 13.72 18.04 -1.11
CA ARG A 436 13.11 18.47 0.16
C ARG A 436 14.13 19.04 1.14
N THR A 437 15.23 18.32 1.41
CA THR A 437 16.28 18.79 2.33
C THR A 437 16.88 20.14 1.87
N ARG A 438 17.06 20.33 0.56
CA ARG A 438 17.53 21.60 0.00
C ARG A 438 16.50 22.72 0.13
N SER A 439 15.21 22.42 -0.06
CA SER A 439 14.11 23.35 0.16
C SER A 439 14.04 23.79 1.63
N ASP A 440 14.08 22.85 2.58
CA ASP A 440 14.08 23.12 4.02
C ASP A 440 15.26 24.02 4.43
N ALA A 441 16.47 23.69 3.94
CA ALA A 441 17.67 24.47 4.21
C ALA A 441 17.59 25.88 3.60
N ALA A 442 17.05 26.01 2.39
CA ALA A 442 16.85 27.30 1.73
C ALA A 442 15.83 28.16 2.47
N PHE A 443 14.74 27.57 2.95
CA PHE A 443 13.75 28.26 3.78
C PHE A 443 14.37 28.77 5.09
N GLY A 444 15.18 27.93 5.76
CA GLY A 444 15.95 28.34 6.94
C GLY A 444 16.88 29.53 6.67
N LEU A 445 17.61 29.52 5.55
CA LEU A 445 18.45 30.66 5.12
C LEU A 445 17.62 31.93 4.88
N ALA A 446 16.47 31.80 4.20
CA ALA A 446 15.59 32.93 3.94
C ALA A 446 15.02 33.53 5.22
N LYS A 447 14.66 32.70 6.22
CA LYS A 447 14.25 33.18 7.55
C LYS A 447 15.38 33.93 8.26
N LEU A 448 16.62 33.44 8.19
CA LEU A 448 17.77 34.16 8.75
C LEU A 448 18.02 35.50 8.07
N ASP A 449 17.81 35.60 6.75
CA ASP A 449 17.90 36.87 6.02
C ASP A 449 16.76 37.82 6.39
N PHE A 450 15.54 37.29 6.53
CA PHE A 450 14.37 38.04 6.99
C PHE A 450 14.59 38.67 8.38
N TRP A 451 15.03 37.89 9.36
CA TRP A 451 15.30 38.38 10.72
C TRP A 451 16.45 39.39 10.81
N LYS A 452 17.34 39.43 9.81
CA LYS A 452 18.43 40.41 9.71
C LYS A 452 18.03 41.67 8.92
N GLY A 453 16.84 41.70 8.33
CA GLY A 453 16.39 42.80 7.45
C GLY A 453 16.91 42.72 6.01
N ASN A 454 17.53 41.60 5.61
CA ASN A 454 18.01 41.37 4.24
C ASN A 454 16.85 40.89 3.34
N PHE A 455 15.81 41.71 3.18
CA PHE A 455 14.54 41.32 2.56
C PHE A 455 14.67 40.84 1.11
N ASP A 456 15.46 41.51 0.28
CA ASP A 456 15.62 41.12 -1.13
C ASP A 456 16.30 39.73 -1.27
N ALA A 457 17.29 39.44 -0.41
CA ALA A 457 17.96 38.15 -0.38
C ALA A 457 17.01 37.03 0.10
N SER A 458 16.19 37.34 1.11
CA SER A 458 15.15 36.45 1.61
C SER A 458 14.13 36.11 0.50
N VAL A 459 13.54 37.12 -0.16
CA VAL A 459 12.55 36.93 -1.23
C VAL A 459 13.15 36.18 -2.43
N SER A 460 14.38 36.48 -2.83
CA SER A 460 15.08 35.76 -3.91
C SER A 460 15.18 34.26 -3.59
N THR A 461 15.55 33.93 -2.36
CA THR A 461 15.64 32.53 -1.92
C THR A 461 14.26 31.87 -1.86
N LEU A 462 13.25 32.53 -1.30
CA LEU A 462 11.88 31.98 -1.19
C LEU A 462 11.26 31.72 -2.56
N LYS A 463 11.45 32.63 -3.53
CA LYS A 463 11.00 32.44 -4.92
C LYS A 463 11.68 31.27 -5.61
N SER A 464 12.94 30.98 -5.26
CA SER A 464 13.66 29.84 -5.84
C SER A 464 13.09 28.48 -5.43
N ILE A 465 12.41 28.41 -4.27
CA ILE A 465 11.80 27.18 -3.74
C ILE A 465 10.28 27.14 -3.91
N SER A 466 9.63 28.27 -4.24
CA SER A 466 8.18 28.35 -4.41
C SER A 466 7.63 27.66 -5.66
N THR A 467 8.48 27.09 -6.51
CA THR A 467 8.10 26.42 -7.76
C THR A 467 7.82 24.92 -7.58
N ASN A 468 8.19 24.33 -6.44
CA ASN A 468 7.99 22.92 -6.15
C ASN A 468 6.72 22.69 -5.31
N THR A 469 5.55 22.67 -5.94
CA THR A 469 4.23 22.62 -5.29
C THR A 469 3.93 21.32 -4.51
N ARG A 470 4.83 20.34 -4.52
CA ARG A 470 4.70 19.09 -3.75
C ARG A 470 5.44 19.10 -2.40
N ASP A 471 6.26 20.12 -2.12
CA ASP A 471 7.00 20.25 -0.86
C ASP A 471 6.16 20.99 0.19
N GLU A 472 6.11 20.48 1.43
CA GLU A 472 5.38 21.12 2.56
C GLU A 472 5.87 22.56 2.82
N THR A 473 7.17 22.83 2.64
CA THR A 473 7.78 24.15 2.84
C THR A 473 7.38 25.20 1.81
N THR A 474 6.78 24.78 0.69
CA THR A 474 6.45 25.69 -0.40
C THR A 474 5.36 26.68 -0.01
N ASN A 475 4.37 26.24 0.76
CA ASN A 475 3.29 27.11 1.22
C ASN A 475 3.82 28.19 2.19
N ASP A 476 4.59 27.78 3.19
CA ASP A 476 5.24 28.71 4.13
C ASP A 476 6.18 29.68 3.41
N ALA A 477 6.90 29.21 2.38
CA ALA A 477 7.78 30.05 1.59
C ALA A 477 7.02 31.09 0.75
N ILE A 478 5.87 30.72 0.19
CA ILE A 478 4.99 31.63 -0.55
C ILE A 478 4.40 32.67 0.41
N GLU A 479 3.88 32.26 1.56
CA GLU A 479 3.30 33.17 2.56
C GLU A 479 4.32 34.21 3.01
N LEU A 480 5.53 33.77 3.40
CA LEU A 480 6.59 34.68 3.82
C LEU A 480 7.07 35.58 2.67
N SER A 481 7.15 35.07 1.44
CA SER A 481 7.55 35.84 0.26
C SER A 481 6.55 36.95 -0.08
N ILE A 482 5.25 36.65 0.00
CA ILE A 482 4.17 37.61 -0.20
C ILE A 482 4.22 38.67 0.89
N LEU A 483 4.35 38.26 2.16
CA LEU A 483 4.47 39.17 3.30
C LEU A 483 5.63 40.15 3.08
N ILE A 484 6.84 39.65 2.81
CA ILE A 484 8.01 40.52 2.62
C ILE A 484 7.80 41.43 1.41
N THR A 485 7.33 40.90 0.28
CA THR A 485 7.17 41.69 -0.96
C THR A 485 6.14 42.81 -0.79
N THR A 486 5.06 42.55 -0.07
CA THR A 486 3.97 43.51 0.17
C THR A 486 4.44 44.69 1.02
N PHE A 487 5.29 44.41 2.01
CA PHE A 487 5.60 45.38 3.07
C PHE A 487 7.05 45.86 3.11
N LYS A 488 7.88 45.46 2.14
CA LYS A 488 9.31 45.86 2.07
C LYS A 488 9.57 47.37 2.05
N ASN A 489 8.59 48.18 1.64
CA ASN A 489 8.74 49.64 1.62
C ASN A 489 8.64 50.26 3.03
N ASP A 490 8.13 49.49 4.01
CA ASP A 490 8.09 49.83 5.42
C ASP A 490 9.05 48.90 6.20
N SER A 491 10.34 49.06 5.92
CA SER A 491 11.41 48.18 6.42
C SER A 491 11.50 48.11 7.94
N LEU A 492 11.13 49.19 8.66
CA LEU A 492 11.22 49.23 10.12
C LEU A 492 10.12 48.40 10.77
N SER A 493 8.88 48.53 10.28
CA SER A 493 7.74 47.71 10.70
C SER A 493 7.96 46.24 10.40
N LEU A 494 8.46 45.94 9.20
CA LEU A 494 8.75 44.58 8.77
C LEU A 494 9.89 43.94 9.60
N LEU A 495 10.91 44.71 9.98
CA LEU A 495 11.98 44.24 10.86
C LEU A 495 11.48 43.96 12.28
N THR A 496 10.55 44.79 12.79
CA THR A 496 9.91 44.56 14.10
C THR A 496 9.10 43.27 14.09
N LEU A 497 8.31 43.04 13.04
CA LEU A 497 7.59 41.78 12.84
C LEU A 497 8.54 40.57 12.73
N ALA A 498 9.67 40.74 12.02
CA ALA A 498 10.70 39.70 11.90
C ALA A 498 11.30 39.34 13.27
N GLY A 499 11.48 40.32 14.15
CA GLY A 499 11.89 40.09 15.55
C GLY A 499 10.90 39.21 16.32
N ALA A 500 9.60 39.49 16.19
CA ALA A 500 8.54 38.69 16.82
C ALA A 500 8.47 37.26 16.25
N ASP A 501 8.56 37.09 14.92
CA ASP A 501 8.63 35.76 14.27
C ASP A 501 9.86 34.96 14.73
N LYS A 502 11.00 35.63 14.94
CA LYS A 502 12.20 34.99 15.49
C LYS A 502 11.96 34.48 16.91
N LEU A 503 11.40 35.30 17.81
CA LEU A 503 11.07 34.90 19.18
C LEU A 503 10.11 33.71 19.21
N MET A 504 9.10 33.73 18.33
CA MET A 504 8.17 32.62 18.13
C MET A 504 8.90 31.35 17.67
N THR A 505 9.77 31.46 16.66
CA THR A 505 10.58 30.33 16.17
C THR A 505 11.56 29.81 17.24
N GLN A 506 12.04 30.69 18.12
CA GLN A 506 12.87 30.37 19.29
C GLN A 506 12.09 29.71 20.44
N LYS A 507 10.78 29.48 20.26
CA LYS A 507 9.86 29.00 21.29
C LYS A 507 9.80 29.89 22.54
N GLN A 508 10.17 31.17 22.43
CA GLN A 508 10.03 32.17 23.49
C GLN A 508 8.62 32.77 23.44
N ILE A 509 7.62 31.91 23.67
CA ILE A 509 6.20 32.19 23.37
C ILE A 509 5.69 33.47 24.03
N TYR A 510 5.96 33.67 25.33
CA TYR A 510 5.49 34.86 26.05
C TYR A 510 6.16 36.16 25.57
N MET A 511 7.44 36.10 25.18
CA MET A 511 8.13 37.26 24.60
C MET A 511 7.59 37.57 23.21
N ALA A 512 7.32 36.54 22.40
CA ALA A 512 6.69 36.71 21.09
C ALA A 512 5.29 37.30 21.21
N ILE A 513 4.46 36.82 22.15
CA ILE A 513 3.13 37.39 22.46
C ILE A 513 3.25 38.88 22.76
N SER A 514 4.14 39.28 23.67
CA SER A 514 4.33 40.67 24.04
C SER A 514 4.72 41.57 22.85
N GLU A 515 5.59 41.08 21.95
CA GLU A 515 5.98 41.84 20.76
C GLU A 515 4.84 41.92 19.73
N PHE A 516 4.09 40.84 19.50
CA PHE A 516 2.94 40.86 18.59
C PHE A 516 1.81 41.76 19.12
N GLU A 517 1.56 41.79 20.42
CA GLU A 517 0.60 42.72 21.05
C GLU A 517 1.00 44.18 20.82
N LYS A 518 2.29 44.49 20.97
CA LYS A 518 2.82 45.84 20.69
C LYS A 518 2.64 46.24 19.23
N ILE A 519 2.94 45.34 18.29
CA ILE A 519 2.74 45.58 16.86
C ILE A 519 1.25 45.78 16.56
N ALA A 520 0.37 44.98 17.15
CA ALA A 520 -1.07 45.08 16.91
C ALA A 520 -1.73 46.33 17.52
N GLY A 521 -1.17 46.86 18.62
CA GLY A 521 -1.73 48.00 19.36
C GLY A 521 -1.20 49.39 18.97
N THR A 522 -0.11 49.48 18.21
CA THR A 522 0.53 50.77 17.89
C THR A 522 0.12 51.28 16.51
N SER A 523 -0.29 52.55 16.40
CA SER A 523 -0.70 53.16 15.12
C SER A 523 0.42 53.21 14.07
N GLU A 524 1.68 53.22 14.50
CA GLU A 524 2.87 53.18 13.64
C GLU A 524 2.96 51.90 12.79
N PHE A 525 2.37 50.80 13.26
CA PHE A 525 2.44 49.48 12.61
C PHE A 525 1.12 49.06 11.95
N PHE A 526 0.25 50.01 11.59
CA PHE A 526 -1.09 49.73 11.08
C PHE A 526 -1.11 48.71 9.92
N LEU A 527 -0.12 48.75 9.02
CA LEU A 527 0.00 47.82 7.88
C LEU A 527 0.34 46.37 8.31
N MET A 528 0.97 46.18 9.47
CA MET A 528 1.36 44.86 10.02
C MET A 528 0.32 44.29 10.99
N ARG A 529 -0.67 45.09 11.37
CA ARG A 529 -1.58 44.77 12.47
C ARG A 529 -2.29 43.43 12.28
N GLU A 530 -2.81 43.16 11.09
CA GLU A 530 -3.54 41.91 10.81
C GLU A 530 -2.63 40.68 10.92
N THR A 531 -1.43 40.74 10.35
CA THR A 531 -0.43 39.66 10.47
C THR A 531 -0.03 39.42 11.92
N ALA A 532 0.13 40.50 12.70
CA ALA A 532 0.44 40.41 14.12
C ALA A 532 -0.71 39.77 14.91
N LEU A 533 -1.96 40.18 14.67
CA LEU A 533 -3.15 39.58 15.31
C LEU A 533 -3.29 38.10 14.95
N MET A 534 -3.07 37.72 13.69
CA MET A 534 -3.12 36.32 13.25
C MET A 534 -2.07 35.46 13.98
N ASN A 535 -0.82 35.91 14.02
CA ASN A 535 0.24 35.19 14.74
C ASN A 535 -0.01 35.16 16.26
N LEU A 536 -0.54 36.24 16.83
CA LEU A 536 -0.90 36.31 18.25
C LEU A 536 -2.00 35.29 18.60
N ALA A 537 -3.05 35.19 17.78
CA ALA A 537 -4.09 34.17 17.95
C ALA A 537 -3.52 32.75 17.90
N LYS A 538 -2.67 32.46 16.90
CA LYS A 538 -1.99 31.16 16.78
C LYS A 538 -1.14 30.84 18.03
N LEU A 539 -0.48 31.83 18.62
CA LEU A 539 0.29 31.67 19.87
C LEU A 539 -0.61 31.40 21.08
N PHE A 540 -1.74 32.11 21.21
CA PHE A 540 -2.71 31.84 22.28
C PHE A 540 -3.32 30.43 22.16
N VAL A 541 -3.61 29.96 20.95
CA VAL A 541 -4.01 28.56 20.71
C VAL A 541 -2.94 27.58 21.17
N ALA A 542 -1.67 27.90 20.94
CA ALA A 542 -0.56 27.03 21.35
C ALA A 542 -0.56 26.82 22.87
N ILE A 543 -0.77 27.88 23.65
CA ILE A 543 -0.78 27.85 25.12
C ILE A 543 -2.15 27.61 25.76
N ASP A 544 -3.11 27.05 25.01
CA ASP A 544 -4.46 26.70 25.49
C ASP A 544 -5.34 27.89 25.92
N GLU A 545 -4.98 29.12 25.57
CA GLU A 545 -5.74 30.35 25.83
C GLU A 545 -6.80 30.58 24.76
N TYR A 546 -7.69 29.60 24.58
CA TYR A 546 -8.65 29.52 23.48
C TYR A 546 -9.62 30.71 23.38
N LYS A 547 -10.09 31.23 24.52
CA LYS A 547 -11.01 32.37 24.54
C LYS A 547 -10.33 33.65 24.04
N ARG A 548 -9.12 33.92 24.51
CA ARG A 548 -8.32 35.06 24.04
C ARG A 548 -7.99 34.95 22.56
N ALA A 549 -7.66 33.74 22.09
CA ALA A 549 -7.45 33.49 20.68
C ALA A 549 -8.70 33.82 19.84
N ASP A 550 -9.89 33.38 20.27
CA ASP A 550 -11.15 33.66 19.56
C ASP A 550 -11.52 35.16 19.56
N GLU A 551 -11.28 35.86 20.68
CA GLU A 551 -11.46 37.32 20.78
C GLU A 551 -10.58 38.08 19.78
N ILE A 552 -9.32 37.66 19.61
CA ILE A 552 -8.39 38.26 18.64
C ILE A 552 -8.82 37.94 17.21
N LEU A 553 -9.21 36.70 16.93
CA LEU A 553 -9.67 36.29 15.59
C LEU A 553 -10.96 37.00 15.18
N SER A 554 -11.82 37.36 16.14
CA SER A 554 -13.01 38.17 15.89
C SER A 554 -12.67 39.57 15.38
N GLN A 555 -11.58 40.18 15.87
CA GLN A 555 -11.11 41.50 15.40
C GLN A 555 -10.61 41.49 13.95
N ILE A 556 -10.11 40.34 13.47
CA ILE A 556 -9.69 40.19 12.06
C ILE A 556 -10.93 40.07 11.16
N PHE A 557 -11.97 39.38 11.64
CA PHE A 557 -13.18 39.07 10.89
C PHE A 557 -14.17 40.24 10.78
N ASP A 558 -14.34 41.05 11.83
CA ASP A 558 -15.35 42.13 11.88
C ASP A 558 -15.00 43.37 11.03
N ILE A 559 -13.83 43.40 10.39
CA ILE A 559 -13.46 44.46 9.46
C ILE A 559 -14.03 44.07 8.09
N GLU A 560 -15.15 44.68 7.68
CA GLU A 560 -15.87 44.50 6.39
C GLU A 560 -15.02 44.63 5.10
N LYS A 561 -13.69 44.73 5.19
CA LYS A 561 -12.72 44.82 4.07
C LYS A 561 -11.46 43.95 4.23
N SER A 562 -11.30 43.15 5.28
CA SER A 562 -10.12 42.28 5.39
C SER A 562 -10.31 41.03 4.54
N ILE A 563 -9.60 40.92 3.42
CA ILE A 563 -9.66 39.76 2.52
C ILE A 563 -8.50 38.76 2.81
N VAL A 564 -7.42 39.23 3.44
CA VAL A 564 -6.13 38.50 3.45
C VAL A 564 -6.12 37.31 4.40
N PHE A 565 -6.70 37.44 5.60
CA PHE A 565 -6.63 36.42 6.65
C PHE A 565 -8.00 35.90 7.10
N SER A 566 -9.09 36.38 6.49
CA SER A 566 -10.45 36.11 6.98
C SER A 566 -10.87 34.64 6.86
N ASP A 567 -10.42 33.95 5.81
CA ASP A 567 -10.66 32.51 5.67
C ASP A 567 -9.85 31.69 6.68
N GLN A 568 -8.55 32.00 6.85
CA GLN A 568 -7.69 31.39 7.86
C GLN A 568 -8.22 31.63 9.28
N ALA A 569 -8.74 32.83 9.56
CA ALA A 569 -9.30 33.18 10.86
C ALA A 569 -10.55 32.36 11.15
N LEU A 570 -11.51 32.27 10.22
CA LEU A 570 -12.69 31.42 10.37
C LEU A 570 -12.32 29.95 10.57
N TYR A 571 -11.33 29.45 9.82
CA TYR A 571 -10.86 28.07 9.96
C TYR A 571 -10.32 27.81 11.37
N LEU A 572 -9.45 28.70 11.86
CA LEU A 572 -8.85 28.55 13.18
C LEU A 572 -9.90 28.69 14.30
N ARG A 573 -10.88 29.60 14.18
CA ARG A 573 -12.01 29.70 15.11
C ARG A 573 -12.83 28.41 15.17
N GLY A 574 -13.13 27.82 14.01
CA GLY A 574 -13.80 26.51 13.94
C GLY A 574 -12.99 25.42 14.65
N ASN A 575 -11.66 25.37 14.44
CA ASN A 575 -10.79 24.42 15.13
C ASN A 575 -10.72 24.65 16.64
N ILE A 576 -10.65 25.90 17.09
CA ILE A 576 -10.69 26.26 18.52
C ILE A 576 -12.00 25.77 19.14
N ALA A 577 -13.14 26.05 18.49
CA ALA A 577 -14.44 25.62 18.98
C ALA A 577 -14.52 24.09 19.06
N TYR A 578 -14.12 23.38 18.00
CA TYR A 578 -14.23 21.92 17.92
C TYR A 578 -13.29 21.20 18.89
N TYR A 579 -12.00 21.53 18.87
CA TYR A 579 -10.98 20.80 19.64
C TYR A 579 -10.75 21.38 21.03
N GLY A 580 -10.58 22.70 21.12
CA GLY A 580 -10.22 23.38 22.36
C GLY A 580 -11.40 23.54 23.32
N LEU A 581 -12.51 24.08 22.81
CA LEU A 581 -13.72 24.35 23.60
C LEU A 581 -14.72 23.18 23.62
N LYS A 582 -14.56 22.21 22.70
CA LYS A 582 -15.46 21.06 22.52
C LYS A 582 -16.91 21.46 22.26
N ASP A 583 -17.09 22.55 21.52
CA ASP A 583 -18.37 23.09 21.09
C ASP A 583 -18.58 22.84 19.60
N ASN A 584 -19.34 21.79 19.30
CA ASN A 584 -19.63 21.36 17.93
C ASN A 584 -20.54 22.35 17.19
N GLU A 585 -21.47 23.03 17.86
CA GLU A 585 -22.42 23.94 17.20
C GLU A 585 -21.71 25.20 16.72
N THR A 586 -20.88 25.78 17.58
CA THR A 586 -20.04 26.92 17.23
C THR A 586 -19.03 26.56 16.15
N ALA A 587 -18.43 25.35 16.22
CA ALA A 587 -17.52 24.87 15.18
C ALA A 587 -18.19 24.76 13.81
N LEU A 588 -19.38 24.13 13.73
CA LEU A 588 -20.15 24.01 12.50
C LEU A 588 -20.51 25.39 11.93
N THR A 589 -20.86 26.35 12.79
CA THR A 589 -21.17 27.72 12.38
C THR A 589 -19.98 28.37 11.68
N HIS A 590 -18.78 28.27 12.25
CA HIS A 590 -17.57 28.83 11.64
C HIS A 590 -17.16 28.12 10.35
N TYR A 591 -17.20 26.79 10.31
CA TYR A 591 -16.85 26.03 9.11
C TYR A 591 -17.83 26.31 7.95
N ASN A 592 -19.14 26.31 8.20
CA ASN A 592 -20.13 26.63 7.16
C ASN A 592 -19.94 28.06 6.64
N LYS A 593 -19.71 29.03 7.53
CA LYS A 593 -19.45 30.41 7.14
C LYS A 593 -18.22 30.56 6.25
N LEU A 594 -17.17 29.78 6.50
CA LEU A 594 -15.99 29.72 5.64
C LEU A 594 -16.35 29.19 4.25
N LEU A 595 -17.09 28.08 4.16
CA LEU A 595 -17.50 27.49 2.87
C LEU A 595 -18.39 28.45 2.06
N GLU A 596 -19.27 29.20 2.72
CA GLU A 596 -20.16 30.19 2.08
C GLU A 596 -19.39 31.42 1.58
N SER A 597 -18.48 31.95 2.40
CA SER A 597 -17.82 33.24 2.14
C SER A 597 -16.55 33.10 1.31
N PHE A 598 -15.88 31.94 1.35
CA PHE A 598 -14.57 31.71 0.73
C PHE A 598 -14.51 30.37 -0.02
N PRO A 599 -15.24 30.22 -1.15
CA PRO A 599 -15.31 28.96 -1.90
C PRO A 599 -13.97 28.52 -2.52
N ASN A 600 -13.01 29.44 -2.64
CA ASN A 600 -11.66 29.18 -3.14
C ASN A 600 -10.59 29.10 -2.03
N SER A 601 -10.99 29.05 -0.76
CA SER A 601 -10.04 28.94 0.36
C SER A 601 -9.24 27.64 0.29
N LEU A 602 -7.96 27.71 0.69
CA LEU A 602 -7.11 26.53 0.87
C LEU A 602 -7.67 25.56 1.94
N TYR A 603 -8.52 26.05 2.84
CA TYR A 603 -9.10 25.26 3.93
C TYR A 603 -10.46 24.64 3.58
N PHE A 604 -10.98 24.85 2.36
CA PHE A 604 -12.34 24.43 1.98
C PHE A 604 -12.56 22.92 2.13
N ALA A 605 -11.63 22.10 1.63
CA ALA A 605 -11.74 20.64 1.70
C ALA A 605 -11.68 20.12 3.15
N GLU A 606 -10.72 20.63 3.94
CA GLU A 606 -10.56 20.26 5.35
C GLU A 606 -11.78 20.66 6.19
N CYS A 607 -12.38 21.83 5.93
CA CYS A 607 -13.61 22.25 6.60
C CYS A 607 -14.76 21.29 6.33
N ARG A 608 -14.95 20.87 5.07
CA ARG A 608 -16.01 19.95 4.69
C ARG A 608 -15.87 18.59 5.38
N GLU A 609 -14.64 18.08 5.46
CA GLU A 609 -14.34 16.83 6.16
C GLU A 609 -14.66 16.93 7.65
N LYS A 610 -14.27 18.03 8.30
CA LYS A 610 -14.57 18.27 9.72
C LYS A 610 -16.07 18.39 9.98
N ILE A 611 -16.83 19.07 9.10
CA ILE A 611 -18.30 19.12 9.19
C ILE A 611 -18.89 17.72 9.14
N ASN A 612 -18.51 16.90 8.15
CA ASN A 612 -18.99 15.53 8.03
C ASN A 612 -18.67 14.71 9.30
N THR A 613 -17.43 14.82 9.79
CA THR A 613 -16.99 14.13 11.02
C THR A 613 -17.85 14.53 12.23
N ILE A 614 -18.17 15.82 12.39
CA ILE A 614 -19.01 16.30 13.48
C ILE A 614 -20.44 15.73 13.38
N LEU A 615 -20.99 15.69 12.16
CA LEU A 615 -22.35 15.20 11.91
C LEU A 615 -22.46 13.68 12.08
N GLU A 616 -21.48 12.90 11.60
CA GLU A 616 -21.40 11.44 11.76
C GLU A 616 -21.27 11.04 13.24
N ASN A 617 -20.47 11.77 14.02
CA ASN A 617 -20.34 11.53 15.46
C ASN A 617 -21.63 11.87 16.23
N LYS A 618 -22.50 12.72 15.67
CA LYS A 618 -23.80 13.05 16.25
C LYS A 618 -24.81 11.93 16.00
N THR A 619 -24.88 11.41 14.77
CA THR A 619 -25.77 10.29 14.43
C THR A 619 -25.40 8.99 15.16
N GLN A 620 -24.11 8.71 15.39
CA GLN A 620 -23.67 7.55 16.17
C GLN A 620 -23.94 7.64 17.68
N LYS A 621 -24.14 8.85 18.23
CA LYS A 621 -24.53 9.05 19.64
C LYS A 621 -26.04 9.01 19.86
N GLU A 622 -26.80 9.22 18.79
CA GLU A 622 -28.26 9.19 18.78
C GLU A 622 -28.80 7.78 18.42
N SER A 623 -27.97 6.89 17.87
CA SER A 623 -28.20 5.45 17.67
C SER A 623 -27.70 4.61 18.85
#